data_AF-A0AAU6HIQ1-F1
#
_entry.id   AF-A0AAU6HIQ1-F1
#
_cell.length_a   1.000
_cell.length_b   1.000
_cell.length_c   1.000
_cell.angle_alpha   90.00
_cell.angle_beta   90.00
_cell.angle_gamma   90.00
#
_symmetry.space_group_name_H-M   'P 1'
#
loop_
_entity.id
_entity.type
_entity.pdbx_description
1 polymer ?
#
loop_
_entity_poly.entity_id
_entity_poly.type
_entity_poly.pdbx_seq_one_letter_code
_entity_poly.pdbx_strand_id
1 'polypeptide(L)'
;MIRCIRHTAAFSFLLLVALLVNAARVQIFETGHYGTSPANRRTSIARYAQPRGALLVAGRPVTGSRDSGGRLRYERSYTEGPLYAPVTGYSSQIYGTSLLESAEDGVLSGADDRLATFPWWDRLTGTHRPGGIVHTTINPRMQRAAFEGLGDKKGAVAAIEPQTGRVLALVSTPSYDPGELSGNGRAAGAAWRRLNGAERRPMLNRALWETYPPGSTFKVVTAAAALESGKVTDIDAPTDSPDPYPLPGTATRLGNAAKGCADAPLKDAFRASCNTVFARLGAEVGLRGMADTARKFGFNDRRLRIPSPVAPSNFDTRMDPSQVALSAIGQYDTAATPLQMAMVSAVVANGGRLAPPYLVDKVTDARGFLVEGGPRPATRQVIGPVTAQLLQEMMVDVVAHGSGRHAAVKGVTVGGKTGTAQHGVHNEGMPYAWFISWARARDSYEPAVAVAVVVEDAAADRADISGGGSAAPIAQAVMAAALG
;
A
#
# COMPACT_ATOMS: atom_id res chain seq x y z
N MET A 1 -1.63 -76.15 -22.26
CA MET A 1 -2.43 -74.92 -22.46
C MET A 1 -2.81 -74.83 -23.93
N ILE A 2 -4.10 -74.92 -24.27
CA ILE A 2 -4.61 -74.90 -25.65
C ILE A 2 -4.22 -73.57 -26.32
N ARG A 3 -3.75 -73.59 -27.56
CA ARG A 3 -3.24 -72.42 -28.32
C ARG A 3 -4.21 -71.23 -28.26
N CYS A 4 -5.50 -71.50 -28.33
CA CYS A 4 -6.58 -70.51 -28.16
C CYS A 4 -6.52 -69.77 -26.82
N ILE A 5 -6.30 -70.47 -25.70
CA ILE A 5 -6.22 -69.84 -24.36
C ILE A 5 -5.03 -68.87 -24.27
N ARG A 6 -3.88 -69.24 -24.86
CA ARG A 6 -2.70 -68.36 -24.92
C ARG A 6 -2.96 -67.10 -25.74
N HIS A 7 -3.67 -67.22 -26.86
CA HIS A 7 -4.01 -66.08 -27.71
C HIS A 7 -5.01 -65.15 -27.01
N THR A 8 -6.03 -65.71 -26.35
CA THR A 8 -6.99 -64.93 -25.55
C THR A 8 -6.30 -64.22 -24.39
N ALA A 9 -5.44 -64.91 -23.64
CA ALA A 9 -4.69 -64.31 -22.54
C ALA A 9 -3.75 -63.19 -23.02
N ALA A 10 -3.04 -63.40 -24.14
CA ALA A 10 -2.18 -62.37 -24.73
C ALA A 10 -2.98 -61.16 -25.20
N PHE A 11 -4.13 -61.37 -25.85
CA PHE A 11 -5.01 -60.29 -26.28
C PHE A 11 -5.59 -59.50 -25.09
N SER A 12 -6.08 -60.18 -24.06
CA SER A 12 -6.57 -59.54 -22.82
C SER A 12 -5.47 -58.75 -22.10
N PHE A 13 -4.24 -59.28 -22.06
CA PHE A 13 -3.10 -58.57 -21.50
C PHE A 13 -2.77 -57.30 -22.30
N LEU A 14 -2.81 -57.39 -23.63
CA LEU A 14 -2.60 -56.24 -24.52
C LEU A 14 -3.65 -55.14 -24.29
N LEU A 15 -4.92 -55.52 -24.10
CA LEU A 15 -5.99 -54.59 -23.74
C LEU A 15 -5.76 -53.93 -22.37
N LEU A 16 -5.32 -54.69 -21.37
CA LEU A 16 -4.96 -54.18 -20.04
C LEU A 16 -3.81 -53.17 -20.10
N VAL A 17 -2.76 -53.48 -20.86
CA VAL A 17 -1.64 -52.56 -21.09
C VAL A 17 -2.11 -51.31 -21.81
N ALA A 18 -2.94 -51.43 -22.85
CA ALA A 18 -3.51 -50.28 -23.55
C ALA A 18 -4.36 -49.40 -22.62
N LEU A 19 -5.14 -50.01 -21.71
CA LEU A 19 -5.93 -49.31 -20.71
C LEU A 19 -5.03 -48.55 -19.70
N LEU A 20 -3.96 -49.18 -19.23
CA LEU A 20 -2.99 -48.56 -18.31
C LEU A 20 -2.21 -47.41 -18.97
N VAL A 21 -1.81 -47.57 -20.23
CA VAL A 21 -1.17 -46.49 -21.01
C VAL A 21 -2.14 -45.33 -21.19
N ASN A 22 -3.41 -45.59 -21.50
CA ASN A 22 -4.43 -44.55 -21.59
C ASN A 22 -4.68 -43.87 -20.23
N ALA A 23 -4.72 -44.63 -19.14
CA ALA A 23 -4.84 -44.07 -17.80
C ALA A 23 -3.64 -43.18 -17.44
N ALA A 24 -2.40 -43.62 -17.73
CA ALA A 24 -1.20 -42.83 -17.53
C ALA A 24 -1.19 -41.57 -18.39
N ARG A 25 -1.64 -41.65 -19.65
CA ARG A 25 -1.85 -40.48 -20.52
C ARG A 25 -2.74 -39.43 -19.84
N VAL A 26 -3.89 -39.84 -19.33
CA VAL A 26 -4.84 -38.94 -18.65
C VAL A 26 -4.30 -38.43 -17.31
N GLN A 27 -3.66 -39.28 -16.51
CA GLN A 27 -3.21 -38.98 -15.15
C GLN A 27 -1.85 -38.28 -15.04
N ILE A 28 -1.04 -38.27 -16.10
CA ILE A 28 0.29 -37.63 -16.09
C ILE A 28 0.34 -36.45 -17.06
N PHE A 29 -0.19 -36.61 -18.28
CA PHE A 29 -0.01 -35.63 -19.35
C PHE A 29 -1.22 -34.72 -19.54
N GLU A 30 -2.45 -35.25 -19.44
CA GLU A 30 -3.68 -34.46 -19.67
C GLU A 30 -4.28 -33.87 -18.37
N THR A 31 -3.70 -34.15 -17.22
CA THR A 31 -4.24 -33.77 -15.90
C THR A 31 -4.33 -32.27 -15.73
N GLY A 32 -3.34 -31.53 -16.24
CA GLY A 32 -3.39 -30.06 -16.26
C GLY A 32 -4.57 -29.54 -17.08
N HIS A 33 -4.77 -30.09 -18.28
CA HIS A 33 -5.84 -29.67 -19.20
C HIS A 33 -7.25 -29.93 -18.65
N TYR A 34 -7.49 -31.12 -18.08
CA TYR A 34 -8.78 -31.42 -17.44
C TYR A 34 -8.95 -30.71 -16.09
N GLY A 35 -7.87 -30.47 -15.36
CA GLY A 35 -7.87 -29.76 -14.09
C GLY A 35 -8.28 -28.29 -14.23
N THR A 36 -7.78 -27.62 -15.28
CA THR A 36 -8.06 -26.19 -15.56
C THR A 36 -9.26 -25.97 -16.49
N SER A 37 -9.92 -27.04 -16.96
CA SER A 37 -11.08 -26.92 -17.84
C SER A 37 -12.24 -26.21 -17.14
N PRO A 38 -12.88 -25.20 -17.76
CA PRO A 38 -14.07 -24.55 -17.21
C PRO A 38 -15.26 -25.50 -16.96
N ALA A 39 -15.28 -26.66 -17.64
CA ALA A 39 -16.28 -27.69 -17.43
C ALA A 39 -16.05 -28.50 -16.14
N ASN A 40 -14.83 -28.50 -15.59
CA ASN A 40 -14.49 -29.23 -14.37
C ASN A 40 -14.91 -28.43 -13.13
N ARG A 41 -16.16 -28.62 -12.72
CA ARG A 41 -16.70 -27.97 -11.51
C ARG A 41 -16.24 -28.61 -10.20
N ARG A 42 -15.54 -29.75 -10.23
CA ARG A 42 -15.15 -30.49 -9.01
C ARG A 42 -14.20 -29.68 -8.15
N THR A 43 -13.25 -28.99 -8.77
CA THR A 43 -12.27 -28.12 -8.09
C THR A 43 -12.95 -26.97 -7.37
N SER A 44 -13.89 -26.28 -8.04
CA SER A 44 -14.67 -25.20 -7.43
C SER A 44 -15.60 -25.71 -6.33
N ILE A 45 -16.30 -26.83 -6.54
CA ILE A 45 -17.16 -27.43 -5.51
C ILE A 45 -16.33 -27.78 -4.27
N ALA A 46 -15.17 -28.44 -4.45
CA ALA A 46 -14.29 -28.79 -3.35
C ALA A 46 -13.75 -27.55 -2.61
N ARG A 47 -13.34 -26.51 -3.35
CA ARG A 47 -12.87 -25.23 -2.80
C ARG A 47 -13.90 -24.56 -1.89
N TYR A 48 -15.18 -24.62 -2.25
CA TYR A 48 -16.28 -24.01 -1.49
C TYR A 48 -17.07 -25.02 -0.63
N ALA A 49 -16.59 -26.26 -0.50
CA ALA A 49 -17.22 -27.30 0.32
C ALA A 49 -16.94 -27.13 1.83
N GLN A 50 -15.91 -26.35 2.18
CA GLN A 50 -15.51 -26.08 3.56
C GLN A 50 -15.42 -24.57 3.84
N PRO A 51 -15.57 -24.15 5.11
CA PRO A 51 -15.34 -22.77 5.50
C PRO A 51 -13.91 -22.33 5.16
N ARG A 52 -13.79 -21.11 4.64
CA ARG A 52 -12.49 -20.49 4.37
C ARG A 52 -11.94 -19.91 5.67
N GLY A 53 -10.64 -20.04 5.87
CA GLY A 53 -9.92 -19.51 7.03
C GLY A 53 -10.12 -18.00 7.24
N ALA A 54 -9.94 -17.51 8.46
CA ALA A 54 -10.25 -16.13 8.82
C ALA A 54 -9.04 -15.20 8.66
N LEU A 55 -9.30 -13.98 8.18
CA LEU A 55 -8.42 -12.82 8.33
C LEU A 55 -8.75 -12.15 9.68
N LEU A 56 -7.73 -11.96 10.52
CA LEU A 56 -7.89 -11.31 11.82
C LEU A 56 -7.26 -9.92 11.84
N VAL A 57 -7.95 -8.97 12.48
CA VAL A 57 -7.46 -7.64 12.85
C VAL A 57 -7.47 -7.56 14.36
N ALA A 58 -6.30 -7.36 14.99
CA ALA A 58 -6.14 -7.38 16.45
C ALA A 58 -6.82 -8.57 17.14
N GLY A 59 -6.68 -9.77 16.56
CA GLY A 59 -7.23 -11.02 17.08
C GLY A 59 -8.73 -11.23 16.84
N ARG A 60 -9.43 -10.30 16.19
CA ARG A 60 -10.85 -10.43 15.84
C ARG A 60 -11.03 -10.74 14.36
N PRO A 61 -11.89 -11.71 13.99
CA PRO A 61 -12.14 -12.04 12.59
C PRO A 61 -12.90 -10.90 11.89
N VAL A 62 -12.33 -10.40 10.80
CA VAL A 62 -13.00 -9.43 9.90
C VAL A 62 -13.58 -10.10 8.66
N THR A 63 -13.30 -11.39 8.48
CA THR A 63 -13.89 -12.24 7.45
C THR A 63 -14.40 -13.54 8.06
N GLY A 64 -15.44 -14.11 7.46
CA GLY A 64 -15.96 -15.42 7.82
C GLY A 64 -16.47 -16.20 6.60
N SER A 65 -17.22 -17.25 6.85
CA SER A 65 -17.92 -18.01 5.81
C SER A 65 -19.36 -18.26 6.23
N ARG A 66 -20.30 -18.02 5.31
CA ARG A 66 -21.73 -18.26 5.48
C ARG A 66 -22.13 -19.48 4.65
N ASP A 67 -22.84 -20.43 5.27
CA ASP A 67 -23.43 -21.55 4.55
C ASP A 67 -24.64 -21.06 3.71
N SER A 68 -24.55 -21.19 2.40
CA SER A 68 -25.59 -20.83 1.44
C SER A 68 -26.58 -21.97 1.17
N GLY A 69 -26.28 -23.19 1.62
CA GLY A 69 -27.01 -24.41 1.27
C GLY A 69 -26.91 -24.81 -0.22
N GLY A 70 -26.17 -24.06 -1.03
CA GLY A 70 -25.98 -24.32 -2.46
C GLY A 70 -24.87 -25.34 -2.76
N ARG A 71 -24.67 -25.65 -4.05
CA ARG A 71 -23.57 -26.53 -4.52
C ARG A 71 -22.18 -25.97 -4.19
N LEU A 72 -22.04 -24.65 -4.21
CA LEU A 72 -20.87 -23.95 -3.65
C LEU A 72 -21.27 -23.51 -2.24
N ARG A 73 -21.09 -24.42 -1.29
CA ARG A 73 -21.74 -24.36 0.02
C ARG A 73 -21.41 -23.07 0.77
N TYR A 74 -20.13 -22.72 0.89
CA TYR A 74 -19.71 -21.57 1.68
C TYR A 74 -19.45 -20.33 0.82
N GLU A 75 -20.18 -19.25 1.14
CA GLU A 75 -19.91 -17.89 0.64
C GLU A 75 -19.03 -17.15 1.65
N ARG A 76 -18.17 -16.26 1.17
CA ARG A 76 -17.37 -15.40 2.06
C ARG A 76 -18.27 -14.35 2.72
N SER A 77 -17.98 -14.00 3.97
CA SER A 77 -18.63 -12.90 4.68
C SER A 77 -17.59 -11.92 5.22
N TYR A 78 -17.98 -10.65 5.38
CA TYR A 78 -17.09 -9.56 5.78
C TYR A 78 -17.75 -8.77 6.90
N THR A 79 -17.03 -8.62 8.02
CA THR A 79 -17.45 -7.76 9.12
C THR A 79 -16.89 -6.37 8.86
N GLU A 80 -17.76 -5.35 8.85
CA GLU A 80 -17.38 -3.99 8.47
C GLU A 80 -16.68 -3.94 7.09
N GLY A 81 -17.25 -4.63 6.09
CA GLY A 81 -16.67 -4.81 4.76
C GLY A 81 -16.00 -3.56 4.18
N PRO A 82 -16.70 -2.41 4.08
CA PRO A 82 -16.11 -1.17 3.57
C PRO A 82 -14.87 -0.67 4.32
N LEU A 83 -14.79 -0.87 5.63
CA LEU A 83 -13.66 -0.44 6.46
C LEU A 83 -12.38 -1.23 6.14
N TYR A 84 -12.53 -2.53 5.84
CA TYR A 84 -11.42 -3.46 5.64
C TYR A 84 -11.21 -3.92 4.20
N ALA A 85 -12.07 -3.56 3.25
CA ALA A 85 -11.94 -3.95 1.85
C ALA A 85 -10.56 -3.64 1.22
N PRO A 86 -9.90 -2.49 1.50
CA PRO A 86 -8.55 -2.22 1.00
C PRO A 86 -7.46 -3.10 1.62
N VAL A 87 -7.77 -3.85 2.69
CA VAL A 87 -6.89 -4.82 3.35
C VAL A 87 -7.24 -6.22 2.88
N THR A 88 -8.49 -6.64 3.04
CA THR A 88 -8.95 -8.01 2.74
C THR A 88 -9.00 -8.28 1.25
N GLY A 89 -9.47 -7.31 0.45
CA GLY A 89 -10.00 -7.60 -0.88
C GLY A 89 -11.31 -8.39 -0.80
N TYR A 90 -11.62 -9.11 -1.88
CA TYR A 90 -12.81 -9.95 -1.99
C TYR A 90 -12.44 -11.41 -2.31
N SER A 91 -13.35 -12.32 -1.98
CA SER A 91 -13.34 -13.72 -2.42
C SER A 91 -14.70 -14.03 -3.03
N SER A 92 -14.73 -14.14 -4.35
CA SER A 92 -15.93 -14.34 -5.14
C SER A 92 -15.96 -15.73 -5.76
N GLN A 93 -17.11 -16.39 -5.65
CA GLN A 93 -17.36 -17.64 -6.36
C GLN A 93 -17.38 -17.51 -7.90
N ILE A 94 -17.50 -16.28 -8.42
CA ILE A 94 -17.52 -15.98 -9.87
C ILE A 94 -16.23 -15.27 -10.31
N TYR A 95 -15.79 -14.27 -9.56
CA TYR A 95 -14.77 -13.30 -10.01
C TYR A 95 -13.38 -13.49 -9.39
N GLY A 96 -13.15 -14.62 -8.71
CA GLY A 96 -11.86 -14.94 -8.09
C GLY A 96 -11.60 -14.19 -6.79
N THR A 97 -10.33 -13.96 -6.46
CA THR A 97 -9.91 -13.31 -5.22
C THR A 97 -9.06 -12.07 -5.49
N SER A 98 -8.96 -11.15 -4.53
CA SER A 98 -8.08 -9.97 -4.61
C SER A 98 -7.37 -9.69 -3.28
N LEU A 99 -6.33 -8.86 -3.31
CA LEU A 99 -5.55 -8.42 -2.14
C LEU A 99 -5.12 -9.57 -1.22
N LEU A 100 -5.35 -9.49 0.10
CA LEU A 100 -5.00 -10.57 1.05
C LEU A 100 -5.75 -11.87 0.78
N GLU A 101 -7.01 -11.81 0.35
CA GLU A 101 -7.76 -13.01 -0.05
C GLU A 101 -7.10 -13.75 -1.22
N SER A 102 -6.35 -13.03 -2.07
CA SER A 102 -5.58 -13.63 -3.16
C SER A 102 -4.18 -14.04 -2.75
N ALA A 103 -3.47 -13.17 -2.03
CA ALA A 103 -2.10 -13.41 -1.62
C ALA A 103 -1.97 -14.62 -0.66
N GLU A 104 -2.93 -14.78 0.23
CA GLU A 104 -2.98 -15.89 1.20
C GLU A 104 -3.99 -16.97 0.80
N ASP A 105 -4.30 -17.10 -0.50
CA ASP A 105 -5.37 -18.00 -0.97
C ASP A 105 -5.13 -19.46 -0.58
N GLY A 106 -3.88 -19.93 -0.68
CA GLY A 106 -3.49 -21.27 -0.28
C GLY A 106 -3.79 -21.53 1.20
N VAL A 107 -3.36 -20.62 2.07
CA VAL A 107 -3.55 -20.72 3.52
C VAL A 107 -5.03 -20.72 3.85
N LEU A 108 -5.75 -19.71 3.36
CA LEU A 108 -7.16 -19.50 3.68
C LEU A 108 -8.04 -20.62 3.14
N SER A 109 -7.71 -21.23 2.00
CA SER A 109 -8.44 -22.38 1.45
C SER A 109 -8.07 -23.72 2.07
N GLY A 110 -6.96 -23.80 2.83
CA GLY A 110 -6.42 -25.05 3.35
C GLY A 110 -5.58 -25.84 2.34
N ALA A 111 -5.34 -25.27 1.15
CA ALA A 111 -4.57 -25.90 0.07
C ALA A 111 -3.05 -25.73 0.23
N ASP A 112 -2.60 -24.89 1.16
CA ASP A 112 -1.17 -24.65 1.39
C ASP A 112 -0.47 -25.88 2.00
N ASP A 113 0.68 -26.25 1.46
CA ASP A 113 1.51 -27.33 1.98
C ASP A 113 2.06 -27.03 3.38
N ARG A 114 2.17 -25.74 3.77
CA ARG A 114 2.59 -25.34 5.12
C ARG A 114 1.59 -25.74 6.22
N LEU A 115 0.35 -26.02 5.85
CA LEU A 115 -0.68 -26.52 6.76
C LEU A 115 -0.63 -28.06 6.92
N ALA A 116 0.24 -28.74 6.17
CA ALA A 116 0.38 -30.19 6.24
C ALA A 116 1.10 -30.63 7.52
N THR A 117 0.53 -31.61 8.23
CA THR A 117 1.30 -32.38 9.22
C THR A 117 2.12 -33.48 8.53
N PHE A 118 1.55 -34.14 7.51
CA PHE A 118 2.24 -35.12 6.66
C PHE A 118 1.81 -34.95 5.19
N PRO A 119 2.53 -34.17 4.36
CA PRO A 119 2.11 -33.79 3.00
C PRO A 119 1.77 -34.96 2.08
N TRP A 120 2.50 -36.07 2.20
CA TRP A 120 2.35 -37.26 1.36
C TRP A 120 1.12 -38.10 1.75
N TRP A 121 0.77 -38.15 3.04
CA TRP A 121 -0.40 -38.90 3.52
C TRP A 121 -1.70 -38.19 3.12
N ASP A 122 -1.75 -36.87 3.26
CA ASP A 122 -2.95 -36.09 2.91
C ASP A 122 -3.26 -36.12 1.40
N ARG A 123 -2.23 -36.15 0.55
CA ARG A 123 -2.41 -36.33 -0.90
C ARG A 123 -2.92 -37.74 -1.24
N LEU A 124 -2.59 -38.74 -0.43
CA LEU A 124 -3.02 -40.12 -0.60
C LEU A 124 -4.47 -40.34 -0.10
N THR A 125 -4.85 -39.68 1.00
CA THR A 125 -6.18 -39.79 1.63
C THR A 125 -7.20 -38.79 1.08
N GLY A 126 -6.76 -37.78 0.32
CA GLY A 126 -7.64 -36.72 -0.20
C GLY A 126 -8.27 -35.87 0.91
N THR A 127 -7.61 -35.78 2.07
CA THR A 127 -8.12 -35.05 3.23
C THR A 127 -8.12 -33.54 2.96
N HIS A 128 -9.32 -32.94 2.94
CA HIS A 128 -9.46 -31.49 2.91
C HIS A 128 -9.06 -30.90 4.26
N ARG A 129 -7.98 -30.12 4.28
CA ARG A 129 -7.51 -29.45 5.50
C ARG A 129 -8.34 -28.20 5.77
N PRO A 130 -8.68 -27.91 7.03
CA PRO A 130 -9.25 -26.62 7.40
C PRO A 130 -8.35 -25.46 6.95
N GLY A 131 -8.97 -24.36 6.51
CA GLY A 131 -8.24 -23.13 6.19
C GLY A 131 -7.50 -22.56 7.41
N GLY A 132 -6.28 -22.10 7.19
CA GLY A 132 -5.48 -21.41 8.20
C GLY A 132 -5.98 -19.98 8.48
N ILE A 133 -5.47 -19.38 9.54
CA ILE A 133 -5.84 -18.05 10.00
C ILE A 133 -4.68 -17.09 9.74
N VAL A 134 -4.97 -15.96 9.10
CA VAL A 134 -3.98 -14.92 8.80
C VAL A 134 -4.20 -13.75 9.75
N HIS A 135 -3.19 -13.41 10.52
CA HIS A 135 -3.19 -12.23 11.39
C HIS A 135 -2.59 -11.05 10.64
N THR A 136 -3.33 -9.94 10.57
CA THR A 136 -2.83 -8.71 9.95
C THR A 136 -2.12 -7.82 10.95
N THR A 137 -1.30 -6.90 10.44
CA THR A 137 -0.64 -5.85 11.24
C THR A 137 -1.55 -4.66 11.56
N ILE A 138 -2.76 -4.61 11.00
CA ILE A 138 -3.71 -3.50 11.12
C ILE A 138 -4.12 -3.26 12.57
N ASN A 139 -4.07 -2.00 12.98
CA ASN A 139 -4.64 -1.50 14.22
C ASN A 139 -6.08 -1.01 13.96
N PRO A 140 -7.11 -1.61 14.58
CA PRO A 140 -8.50 -1.29 14.29
C PRO A 140 -8.88 0.15 14.67
N ARG A 141 -8.24 0.74 15.70
CA ARG A 141 -8.50 2.13 16.10
C ARG A 141 -7.99 3.10 15.05
N MET A 142 -6.79 2.87 14.54
CA MET A 142 -6.19 3.70 13.49
C MET A 142 -6.91 3.53 12.14
N GLN A 143 -7.26 2.30 11.76
CA GLN A 143 -8.03 2.01 10.55
C GLN A 143 -9.37 2.76 10.56
N ARG A 144 -10.09 2.72 11.70
CA ARG A 144 -11.36 3.42 11.86
C ARG A 144 -11.20 4.94 11.82
N ALA A 145 -10.24 5.50 12.56
CA ALA A 145 -9.96 6.93 12.55
C ALA A 145 -9.62 7.45 11.14
N ALA A 146 -8.85 6.68 10.36
CA ALA A 146 -8.54 7.00 8.97
C ALA A 146 -9.78 6.96 8.06
N PHE A 147 -10.62 5.93 8.20
CA PHE A 147 -11.82 5.74 7.39
C PHE A 147 -12.89 6.81 7.68
N GLU A 148 -13.16 7.09 8.96
CA GLU A 148 -14.09 8.13 9.38
C GLU A 148 -13.58 9.53 9.04
N GLY A 149 -12.27 9.77 9.16
CA GLY A 149 -11.66 11.05 8.78
C GLY A 149 -11.78 11.36 7.29
N LEU A 150 -11.61 10.34 6.42
CA LEU A 150 -11.89 10.48 4.99
C LEU A 150 -13.38 10.68 4.73
N GLY A 151 -14.24 9.89 5.37
CA GLY A 151 -15.69 9.92 5.16
C GLY A 151 -16.04 9.72 3.68
N ASP A 152 -16.83 10.64 3.12
CA ASP A 152 -17.24 10.57 1.71
C ASP A 152 -16.20 11.12 0.73
N LYS A 153 -15.10 11.70 1.22
CA LYS A 153 -14.05 12.26 0.35
C LYS A 153 -13.35 11.13 -0.37
N LYS A 154 -13.03 11.34 -1.65
CA LYS A 154 -12.20 10.40 -2.40
C LYS A 154 -10.75 10.55 -1.93
N GLY A 155 -10.05 9.46 -1.64
CA GLY A 155 -8.69 9.55 -1.10
C GLY A 155 -8.19 8.26 -0.49
N ALA A 156 -7.07 8.35 0.22
CA ALA A 156 -6.45 7.22 0.89
C ALA A 156 -5.59 7.64 2.08
N VAL A 157 -5.42 6.71 3.01
CA VAL A 157 -4.52 6.81 4.15
C VAL A 157 -3.67 5.55 4.24
N ALA A 158 -2.37 5.73 4.42
CA ALA A 158 -1.45 4.65 4.82
C ALA A 158 -0.76 5.06 6.12
N ALA A 159 -0.74 4.16 7.11
CA ALA A 159 -0.02 4.36 8.36
C ALA A 159 0.90 3.18 8.62
N ILE A 160 2.16 3.45 8.97
CA ILE A 160 3.17 2.42 9.21
C ILE A 160 3.90 2.68 10.52
N GLU A 161 4.25 1.60 11.22
CA GLU A 161 5.14 1.63 12.39
C GLU A 161 6.59 1.82 11.89
N PRO A 162 7.27 2.94 12.18
CA PRO A 162 8.52 3.26 11.50
C PRO A 162 9.67 2.27 11.72
N GLN A 163 9.71 1.65 12.90
CA GLN A 163 10.81 0.75 13.28
C GLN A 163 10.72 -0.64 12.70
N THR A 164 9.50 -1.15 12.54
CA THR A 164 9.27 -2.54 12.12
C THR A 164 8.79 -2.64 10.68
N GLY A 165 8.12 -1.60 10.16
CA GLY A 165 7.43 -1.65 8.88
C GLY A 165 6.02 -2.24 8.97
N ARG A 166 5.46 -2.50 10.17
CA ARG A 166 4.06 -2.91 10.29
C ARG A 166 3.14 -1.88 9.64
N VAL A 167 2.31 -2.31 8.70
CA VAL A 167 1.24 -1.47 8.16
C VAL A 167 0.07 -1.45 9.15
N LEU A 168 -0.08 -0.33 9.86
CA LEU A 168 -1.06 -0.18 10.95
C LEU A 168 -2.44 0.27 10.44
N ALA A 169 -2.49 1.00 9.32
CA ALA A 169 -3.73 1.33 8.64
C ALA A 169 -3.51 1.41 7.13
N LEU A 170 -4.49 0.95 6.36
CA LEU A 170 -4.51 1.01 4.91
C LEU A 170 -5.95 1.23 4.44
N VAL A 171 -6.28 2.48 4.11
CA VAL A 171 -7.65 2.92 3.82
C VAL A 171 -7.72 3.56 2.44
N SER A 172 -8.82 3.30 1.73
CA SER A 172 -9.17 3.89 0.44
C SER A 172 -10.65 4.25 0.46
N THR A 173 -10.99 5.45 0.02
CA THR A 173 -12.37 5.92 -0.11
C THR A 173 -12.63 6.51 -1.51
N PRO A 174 -13.86 6.37 -2.07
CA PRO A 174 -14.93 5.51 -1.55
C PRO A 174 -14.51 4.03 -1.57
N SER A 175 -15.06 3.26 -0.64
CA SER A 175 -14.85 1.81 -0.51
C SER A 175 -16.11 1.05 -0.95
N TYR A 176 -16.12 -0.27 -0.78
CA TYR A 176 -17.25 -1.15 -1.11
C TYR A 176 -17.38 -2.28 -0.09
N ASP A 177 -18.54 -2.93 -0.03
CA ASP A 177 -18.69 -4.16 0.74
C ASP A 177 -18.30 -5.39 -0.11
N PRO A 178 -17.21 -6.10 0.21
CA PRO A 178 -16.80 -7.30 -0.52
C PRO A 178 -17.82 -8.45 -0.41
N GLY A 179 -18.70 -8.43 0.61
CA GLY A 179 -19.77 -9.40 0.80
C GLY A 179 -20.71 -9.48 -0.39
N GLU A 180 -20.95 -8.36 -1.07
CA GLU A 180 -21.80 -8.30 -2.26
C GLU A 180 -21.27 -9.14 -3.44
N LEU A 181 -19.97 -9.45 -3.46
CA LEU A 181 -19.31 -10.21 -4.52
C LEU A 181 -19.18 -11.71 -4.21
N SER A 182 -19.53 -12.14 -3.00
CA SER A 182 -19.10 -13.45 -2.47
C SER A 182 -19.80 -14.65 -3.12
N GLY A 183 -21.09 -14.52 -3.45
CA GLY A 183 -21.90 -15.61 -3.99
C GLY A 183 -21.76 -15.85 -5.50
N ASN A 184 -22.55 -16.79 -6.01
CA ASN A 184 -22.60 -17.18 -7.44
C ASN A 184 -23.92 -16.84 -8.16
N GLY A 185 -24.79 -16.06 -7.51
CA GLY A 185 -26.10 -15.67 -8.04
C GLY A 185 -26.10 -14.37 -8.88
N ARG A 186 -27.28 -14.01 -9.39
CA ARG A 186 -27.49 -12.77 -10.18
C ARG A 186 -27.10 -11.51 -9.41
N ALA A 187 -27.28 -11.50 -8.08
CA ALA A 187 -26.93 -10.38 -7.21
C ALA A 187 -25.42 -10.06 -7.26
N ALA A 188 -24.57 -11.08 -7.14
CA ALA A 188 -23.11 -10.91 -7.23
C ALA A 188 -22.69 -10.35 -8.60
N GLY A 189 -23.33 -10.82 -9.68
CA GLY A 189 -23.08 -10.28 -11.02
C GLY A 189 -23.55 -8.83 -11.21
N ALA A 190 -24.66 -8.43 -10.58
CA ALA A 190 -25.13 -7.04 -10.59
C ALA A 190 -24.21 -6.12 -9.78
N ALA A 191 -23.78 -6.56 -8.58
CA ALA A 191 -22.82 -5.84 -7.75
C ALA A 191 -21.49 -5.65 -8.49
N TRP A 192 -20.97 -6.69 -9.15
CA TRP A 192 -19.75 -6.60 -9.96
C TRP A 192 -19.85 -5.54 -11.06
N ARG A 193 -20.93 -5.54 -11.84
CA ARG A 193 -21.15 -4.54 -12.90
C ARG A 193 -21.25 -3.12 -12.32
N ARG A 194 -21.97 -2.96 -11.22
CA ARG A 194 -22.13 -1.66 -10.54
C ARG A 194 -20.80 -1.13 -10.00
N LEU A 195 -20.03 -1.97 -9.31
CA LEU A 195 -18.78 -1.57 -8.67
C LEU A 195 -17.65 -1.32 -9.69
N ASN A 196 -17.53 -2.13 -10.74
CA ASN A 196 -16.54 -1.91 -11.79
C ASN A 196 -16.91 -0.76 -12.73
N GLY A 197 -18.20 -0.54 -12.97
CA GLY A 197 -18.70 0.56 -13.80
C GLY A 197 -18.82 1.90 -13.05
N ALA A 198 -18.57 1.93 -11.73
CA ALA A 198 -18.71 3.14 -10.94
C ALA A 198 -17.56 4.13 -11.24
N GLU A 199 -17.94 5.36 -11.59
CA GLU A 199 -17.01 6.45 -11.91
C GLU A 199 -16.01 6.73 -10.78
N ARG A 200 -16.46 6.68 -9.52
CA ARG A 200 -15.60 6.91 -8.35
C ARG A 200 -14.70 5.71 -8.00
N ARG A 201 -14.69 4.62 -8.79
CA ARG A 201 -13.82 3.44 -8.65
C ARG A 201 -13.67 2.94 -7.20
N PRO A 202 -14.74 2.45 -6.55
CA PRO A 202 -14.69 2.05 -5.14
C PRO A 202 -13.83 0.81 -4.88
N MET A 203 -13.62 -0.05 -5.88
CA MET A 203 -12.78 -1.23 -5.78
C MET A 203 -11.28 -0.93 -5.92
N LEU A 204 -10.91 0.30 -6.27
CA LEU A 204 -9.51 0.69 -6.40
C LEU A 204 -8.89 0.92 -5.02
N ASN A 205 -7.83 0.17 -4.72
CA ASN A 205 -7.00 0.43 -3.55
C ASN A 205 -6.04 1.59 -3.83
N ARG A 206 -6.49 2.83 -3.60
CA ARG A 206 -5.72 4.05 -3.83
C ARG A 206 -4.44 4.13 -3.03
N ALA A 207 -4.40 3.54 -1.84
CA ALA A 207 -3.21 3.53 -0.99
C ALA A 207 -2.05 2.73 -1.61
N LEU A 208 -2.36 1.73 -2.45
CA LEU A 208 -1.37 0.86 -3.10
C LEU A 208 -1.20 1.07 -4.59
N TRP A 209 -2.28 1.36 -5.32
CA TRP A 209 -2.32 1.24 -6.78
C TRP A 209 -2.54 2.55 -7.53
N GLU A 210 -2.92 3.63 -6.84
CA GLU A 210 -3.00 4.95 -7.45
C GLU A 210 -1.76 5.77 -7.07
N THR A 211 -1.18 6.44 -8.06
CA THR A 211 -0.04 7.33 -7.86
C THR A 211 -0.48 8.77 -8.11
N TYR A 212 -0.11 9.67 -7.21
CA TYR A 212 -0.43 11.09 -7.33
C TYR A 212 0.85 11.92 -7.30
N PRO A 213 0.88 13.10 -7.92
CA PRO A 213 1.97 14.04 -7.68
C PRO A 213 2.03 14.36 -6.18
N PRO A 214 3.17 14.11 -5.50
CA PRO A 214 3.31 14.34 -4.06
C PRO A 214 3.40 15.83 -3.70
N GLY A 215 3.70 16.69 -4.69
CA GLY A 215 3.88 18.12 -4.47
C GLY A 215 4.88 18.41 -3.35
N SER A 216 4.59 19.42 -2.52
CA SER A 216 5.49 19.86 -1.45
C SER A 216 5.81 18.81 -0.36
N THR A 217 5.14 17.65 -0.32
CA THR A 217 5.59 16.55 0.55
C THR A 217 6.90 15.91 0.06
N PHE A 218 7.18 15.96 -1.24
CA PHE A 218 8.44 15.47 -1.82
C PHE A 218 9.65 16.32 -1.42
N LYS A 219 9.44 17.56 -0.95
CA LYS A 219 10.51 18.42 -0.42
C LYS A 219 11.26 17.79 0.74
N VAL A 220 10.69 16.80 1.43
CA VAL A 220 11.41 15.96 2.40
C VAL A 220 12.57 15.20 1.74
N VAL A 221 12.32 14.58 0.58
CA VAL A 221 13.33 13.86 -0.20
C VAL A 221 14.36 14.84 -0.75
N THR A 222 13.94 16.01 -1.23
CA THR A 222 14.84 17.06 -1.73
C THR A 222 15.72 17.66 -0.64
N ALA A 223 15.17 17.96 0.54
CA ALA A 223 15.96 18.41 1.69
C ALA A 223 17.00 17.35 2.08
N ALA A 224 16.58 16.08 2.14
CA ALA A 224 17.49 14.97 2.41
C ALA A 224 18.64 14.92 1.39
N ALA A 225 18.32 15.04 0.09
CA ALA A 225 19.32 15.01 -0.98
C ALA A 225 20.31 16.18 -0.87
N ALA A 226 19.83 17.39 -0.56
CA ALA A 226 20.67 18.57 -0.39
C ALA A 226 21.60 18.48 0.82
N LEU A 227 21.10 17.96 1.95
CA LEU A 227 21.88 17.74 3.17
C LEU A 227 22.93 16.63 2.98
N GLU A 228 22.55 15.47 2.43
CA GLU A 228 23.45 14.33 2.21
C GLU A 228 24.55 14.62 1.18
N SER A 229 24.29 15.51 0.22
CA SER A 229 25.28 15.93 -0.78
C SER A 229 26.15 17.11 -0.33
N GLY A 230 25.91 17.65 0.87
CA GLY A 230 26.64 18.81 1.39
C GLY A 230 26.33 20.12 0.66
N LYS A 231 25.24 20.19 -0.12
CA LYS A 231 24.76 21.44 -0.73
C LYS A 231 24.15 22.37 0.30
N VAL A 232 23.64 21.81 1.38
CA VAL A 232 23.28 22.53 2.61
C VAL A 232 24.04 21.89 3.76
N THR A 233 24.80 22.68 4.50
CA THR A 233 25.54 22.26 5.69
C THR A 233 24.99 22.89 6.98
N ASP A 234 24.25 23.98 6.86
CA ASP A 234 23.57 24.69 7.94
C ASP A 234 22.14 25.03 7.48
N ILE A 235 21.14 24.59 8.23
CA ILE A 235 19.72 24.79 7.89
C ILE A 235 19.21 26.18 8.23
N ASP A 236 19.96 26.94 9.03
CA ASP A 236 19.65 28.30 9.47
C ASP A 236 20.43 29.35 8.63
N ALA A 237 21.38 28.92 7.80
CA ALA A 237 22.09 29.79 6.88
C ALA A 237 21.21 30.21 5.67
N PRO A 238 21.35 31.45 5.16
CA PRO A 238 20.70 31.88 3.93
C PRO A 238 21.02 30.94 2.77
N THR A 239 20.03 30.74 1.90
CA THR A 239 20.17 29.76 0.81
C THR A 239 20.64 30.36 -0.50
N ASP A 240 20.75 31.69 -0.64
CA ASP A 240 21.00 32.46 -1.89
C ASP A 240 19.91 32.30 -2.98
N SER A 241 18.71 31.86 -2.59
CA SER A 241 17.65 31.46 -3.52
C SER A 241 16.81 32.67 -3.96
N PRO A 242 16.83 33.08 -5.24
CA PRO A 242 16.04 34.21 -5.70
C PRO A 242 14.54 33.87 -5.69
N ASP A 243 13.71 34.90 -5.47
CA ASP A 243 12.26 34.83 -5.62
C ASP A 243 11.79 35.97 -6.54
N PRO A 244 11.31 35.67 -7.77
CA PRO A 244 11.08 34.34 -8.33
C PRO A 244 12.37 33.66 -8.84
N TYR A 245 12.38 32.32 -8.85
CA TYR A 245 13.51 31.52 -9.34
C TYR A 245 13.43 31.28 -10.86
N PRO A 246 14.41 31.73 -11.66
CA PRO A 246 14.47 31.41 -13.08
C PRO A 246 14.85 29.94 -13.28
N LEU A 247 13.98 29.17 -13.94
CA LEU A 247 14.25 27.76 -14.18
C LEU A 247 15.43 27.61 -15.16
N PRO A 248 16.43 26.76 -14.85
CA PRO A 248 17.65 26.66 -15.65
C PRO A 248 17.37 26.34 -17.12
N GLY A 249 17.98 27.10 -18.04
CA GLY A 249 17.83 26.86 -19.48
C GLY A 249 16.48 27.30 -20.07
N THR A 250 15.66 28.05 -19.33
CA THR A 250 14.35 28.52 -19.80
C THR A 250 14.11 30.01 -19.46
N ALA A 251 13.10 30.62 -20.07
CA ALA A 251 12.61 31.95 -19.67
C ALA A 251 11.57 31.90 -18.53
N THR A 252 11.18 30.69 -18.10
CA THR A 252 10.12 30.47 -17.11
C THR A 252 10.63 30.82 -15.70
N ARG A 253 9.82 31.57 -14.96
CA ARG A 253 10.10 31.95 -13.56
C ARG A 253 9.14 31.22 -12.63
N LEU A 254 9.69 30.44 -11.71
CA LEU A 254 8.94 29.75 -10.66
C LEU A 254 8.74 30.70 -9.47
N GLY A 255 7.49 30.84 -9.03
CA GLY A 255 7.14 31.64 -7.85
C GLY A 255 6.75 30.79 -6.64
N ASN A 256 6.45 31.49 -5.55
CA ASN A 256 5.98 30.93 -4.29
C ASN A 256 4.53 31.31 -4.00
N ALA A 257 3.83 30.43 -3.28
CA ALA A 257 2.54 30.79 -2.67
C ALA A 257 2.73 31.59 -1.37
N ALA A 258 3.81 31.33 -0.64
CA ALA A 258 4.20 32.05 0.58
C ALA A 258 5.10 33.26 0.25
N LYS A 259 5.14 34.23 1.16
CA LYS A 259 6.08 35.37 1.12
C LYS A 259 7.35 35.05 1.91
N GLY A 260 8.42 35.82 1.68
CA GLY A 260 9.67 35.71 2.45
C GLY A 260 10.53 34.52 2.04
N CYS A 261 10.45 34.10 0.77
CA CYS A 261 11.20 32.95 0.26
C CYS A 261 12.53 33.31 -0.43
N ALA A 262 12.78 34.60 -0.67
CA ALA A 262 14.09 35.08 -1.16
C ALA A 262 15.15 34.84 -0.07
N ASP A 263 16.22 34.14 -0.44
CA ASP A 263 17.36 33.77 0.42
C ASP A 263 17.01 33.08 1.74
N ALA A 264 15.77 32.60 1.87
CA ALA A 264 15.27 32.02 3.11
C ALA A 264 16.13 30.82 3.53
N PRO A 265 16.49 30.69 4.82
CA PRO A 265 17.13 29.49 5.33
C PRO A 265 16.35 28.22 5.04
N LEU A 266 17.01 27.06 4.91
CA LEU A 266 16.33 25.81 4.57
C LEU A 266 15.19 25.49 5.56
N LYS A 267 15.40 25.75 6.85
CA LYS A 267 14.39 25.55 7.90
C LYS A 267 13.14 26.39 7.67
N ASP A 268 13.32 27.69 7.43
CA ASP A 268 12.23 28.62 7.15
C ASP A 268 11.55 28.31 5.82
N ALA A 269 12.32 28.00 4.79
CA ALA A 269 11.83 27.60 3.48
C ALA A 269 11.02 26.30 3.55
N PHE A 270 11.43 25.35 4.39
CA PHE A 270 10.71 24.10 4.62
C PHE A 270 9.38 24.35 5.35
N ARG A 271 9.39 25.20 6.39
CA ARG A 271 8.19 25.65 7.13
C ARG A 271 7.19 26.38 6.22
N ALA A 272 7.65 27.41 5.51
CA ALA A 272 6.85 28.23 4.60
C ALA A 272 6.57 27.53 3.26
N SER A 273 7.20 26.38 3.04
CA SER A 273 7.06 25.56 1.83
C SER A 273 7.44 26.30 0.53
N CYS A 274 8.53 27.08 0.56
CA CYS A 274 9.03 27.88 -0.56
C CYS A 274 9.47 27.00 -1.75
N ASN A 275 8.74 27.05 -2.87
CA ASN A 275 9.11 26.35 -4.11
C ASN A 275 10.46 26.77 -4.68
N THR A 276 10.79 28.06 -4.65
CA THR A 276 12.02 28.59 -5.26
C THR A 276 13.29 27.96 -4.66
N VAL A 277 13.36 27.89 -3.32
CA VAL A 277 14.47 27.26 -2.60
C VAL A 277 14.62 25.79 -2.97
N PHE A 278 13.54 25.01 -2.90
CA PHE A 278 13.61 23.56 -3.17
C PHE A 278 13.84 23.23 -4.65
N ALA A 279 13.31 24.03 -5.57
CA ALA A 279 13.56 23.87 -7.00
C ALA A 279 15.03 24.14 -7.32
N ARG A 280 15.60 25.21 -6.76
CA ARG A 280 17.03 25.51 -6.90
C ARG A 280 17.91 24.41 -6.28
N LEU A 281 17.65 24.01 -5.04
CA LEU A 281 18.41 22.94 -4.39
C LEU A 281 18.36 21.63 -5.18
N GLY A 282 17.17 21.27 -5.71
CA GLY A 282 17.04 20.12 -6.60
C GLY A 282 17.88 20.22 -7.87
N ALA A 283 17.91 21.38 -8.50
CA ALA A 283 18.76 21.63 -9.67
C ALA A 283 20.26 21.55 -9.35
N GLU A 284 20.69 22.03 -8.17
CA GLU A 284 22.09 21.99 -7.72
C GLU A 284 22.56 20.60 -7.30
N VAL A 285 21.69 19.81 -6.66
CA VAL A 285 21.92 18.38 -6.42
C VAL A 285 21.99 17.63 -7.75
N GLY A 286 21.18 18.04 -8.71
CA GLY A 286 21.13 17.51 -10.06
C GLY A 286 20.40 16.17 -10.18
N LEU A 287 20.11 15.78 -11.42
CA LEU A 287 19.30 14.58 -11.74
C LEU A 287 19.79 13.32 -11.04
N ARG A 288 21.09 13.03 -11.13
CA ARG A 288 21.67 11.81 -10.56
C ARG A 288 21.51 11.77 -9.04
N GLY A 289 21.87 12.84 -8.34
CA GLY A 289 21.77 12.91 -6.88
C GLY A 289 20.33 12.80 -6.39
N MET A 290 19.40 13.46 -7.09
CA MET A 290 17.97 13.39 -6.79
C MET A 290 17.39 11.99 -7.04
N ALA A 291 17.69 11.39 -8.20
CA ALA A 291 17.21 10.05 -8.54
C ALA A 291 17.79 8.98 -7.60
N ASP A 292 19.08 9.06 -7.24
CA ASP A 292 19.70 8.14 -6.29
C ASP A 292 19.08 8.27 -4.90
N THR A 293 18.82 9.49 -4.44
CA THR A 293 18.13 9.72 -3.16
C THR A 293 16.70 9.19 -3.20
N ALA A 294 15.92 9.50 -4.23
CA ALA A 294 14.55 9.01 -4.39
C ALA A 294 14.48 7.47 -4.39
N ARG A 295 15.41 6.79 -5.09
CA ARG A 295 15.54 5.32 -5.06
C ARG A 295 15.83 4.79 -3.67
N LYS A 296 16.72 5.44 -2.91
CA LYS A 296 16.97 5.07 -1.50
C LYS A 296 15.70 5.20 -0.65
N PHE A 297 14.77 6.10 -0.95
CA PHE A 297 13.48 6.18 -0.26
C PHE A 297 12.45 5.14 -0.74
N GLY A 298 12.66 4.49 -1.89
CA GLY A 298 11.78 3.45 -2.45
C GLY A 298 11.15 3.78 -3.80
N PHE A 299 11.37 4.99 -4.32
CA PHE A 299 10.91 5.35 -5.67
C PHE A 299 11.60 4.49 -6.73
N ASN A 300 10.91 4.28 -7.85
CA ASN A 300 11.31 3.45 -8.99
C ASN A 300 11.49 1.96 -8.68
N ASP A 301 11.10 1.48 -7.48
CA ASP A 301 11.11 0.04 -7.17
C ASP A 301 9.80 -0.65 -7.61
N ARG A 302 9.90 -1.52 -8.61
CA ARG A 302 8.77 -2.31 -9.14
C ARG A 302 8.51 -3.60 -8.37
N ARG A 303 9.31 -3.89 -7.34
CA ARG A 303 9.27 -5.16 -6.58
C ARG A 303 8.51 -5.04 -5.28
N LEU A 304 8.12 -3.82 -4.87
CA LEU A 304 7.44 -3.60 -3.59
C LEU A 304 6.09 -4.34 -3.54
N ARG A 305 5.90 -5.11 -2.46
CA ARG A 305 4.75 -5.98 -2.23
C ARG A 305 4.40 -6.04 -0.74
N ILE A 306 3.11 -5.95 -0.38
CA ILE A 306 2.66 -6.00 1.03
C ILE A 306 1.33 -6.74 1.31
N PRO A 307 1.23 -8.06 1.11
CA PRO A 307 1.96 -8.92 0.18
C PRO A 307 1.51 -8.73 -1.28
N SER A 308 0.43 -7.98 -1.51
CA SER A 308 -0.04 -7.61 -2.85
C SER A 308 0.92 -6.63 -3.53
N PRO A 309 1.03 -6.62 -4.88
CA PRO A 309 1.83 -5.63 -5.60
C PRO A 309 1.47 -4.20 -5.23
N VAL A 310 2.46 -3.32 -5.16
CA VAL A 310 2.27 -1.87 -5.00
C VAL A 310 2.65 -1.21 -6.32
N ALA A 311 1.88 -0.23 -6.78
CA ALA A 311 2.24 0.55 -7.95
C ALA A 311 3.57 1.28 -7.69
N PRO A 312 4.53 1.21 -8.62
CA PRO A 312 5.82 1.86 -8.45
C PRO A 312 5.61 3.38 -8.43
N SER A 313 6.06 4.02 -7.36
CA SER A 313 6.19 5.49 -7.34
C SER A 313 7.35 5.90 -8.23
N ASN A 314 7.21 6.99 -8.98
CA ASN A 314 8.15 7.40 -10.01
C ASN A 314 8.92 8.68 -9.63
N PHE A 315 10.21 8.67 -9.91
CA PHE A 315 11.02 9.87 -10.08
C PHE A 315 11.83 9.67 -11.36
N ASP A 316 11.55 10.47 -12.39
CA ASP A 316 12.13 10.22 -13.70
C ASP A 316 13.67 10.35 -13.70
N THR A 317 14.29 9.64 -14.62
CA THR A 317 15.75 9.52 -14.75
C THR A 317 16.26 10.13 -16.05
N ARG A 318 15.38 10.80 -16.81
CA ARG A 318 15.68 11.44 -18.09
C ARG A 318 15.07 12.83 -18.16
N MET A 319 15.63 13.73 -17.36
CA MET A 319 15.17 15.12 -17.24
C MET A 319 16.27 16.11 -17.55
N ASP A 320 15.91 17.23 -18.18
CA ASP A 320 16.76 18.42 -18.20
C ASP A 320 16.78 19.14 -16.83
N PRO A 321 17.70 20.07 -16.58
CA PRO A 321 17.79 20.75 -15.29
C PRO A 321 16.52 21.51 -14.84
N SER A 322 15.72 22.04 -15.76
CA SER A 322 14.45 22.71 -15.43
C SER A 322 13.40 21.71 -14.96
N GLN A 323 13.35 20.53 -15.58
CA GLN A 323 12.47 19.43 -15.21
C GLN A 323 12.89 18.82 -13.87
N VAL A 324 14.20 18.69 -13.59
CA VAL A 324 14.70 18.29 -12.27
C VAL A 324 14.23 19.28 -11.19
N ALA A 325 14.31 20.58 -11.45
CA ALA A 325 13.86 21.60 -10.50
C ALA A 325 12.35 21.48 -10.18
N LEU A 326 11.52 21.18 -11.17
CA LEU A 326 10.08 20.93 -10.98
C LEU A 326 9.81 19.60 -10.25
N SER A 327 10.51 18.53 -10.61
CA SER A 327 10.41 17.24 -9.91
C SER A 327 10.87 17.33 -8.45
N ALA A 328 11.85 18.18 -8.14
CA ALA A 328 12.33 18.42 -6.78
C ALA A 328 11.31 19.09 -5.85
N ILE A 329 10.26 19.70 -6.40
CA ILE A 329 9.11 20.19 -5.63
C ILE A 329 7.90 19.24 -5.69
N GLY A 330 8.10 18.03 -6.23
CA GLY A 330 7.09 16.98 -6.36
C GLY A 330 6.10 17.18 -7.50
N GLN A 331 6.48 17.95 -8.53
CA GLN A 331 5.69 18.20 -9.75
C GLN A 331 6.34 17.49 -10.96
N TYR A 332 6.01 17.93 -12.19
CA TYR A 332 6.39 17.28 -13.45
C TYR A 332 5.92 15.81 -13.45
N ASP A 333 6.82 14.85 -13.66
CA ASP A 333 6.51 13.42 -13.72
C ASP A 333 6.72 12.68 -12.40
N THR A 334 6.98 13.40 -11.30
CA THR A 334 7.10 12.79 -9.97
C THR A 334 5.73 12.34 -9.49
N ALA A 335 5.57 11.06 -9.17
CA ALA A 335 4.31 10.49 -8.72
C ALA A 335 4.53 9.46 -7.62
N ALA A 336 3.67 9.42 -6.61
CA ALA A 336 3.83 8.55 -5.45
C ALA A 336 2.50 7.94 -4.99
N THR A 337 2.57 6.69 -4.51
CA THR A 337 1.47 6.09 -3.76
C THR A 337 1.44 6.62 -2.33
N PRO A 338 0.28 6.63 -1.66
CA PRO A 338 0.20 6.97 -0.24
C PRO A 338 1.09 6.10 0.63
N LEU A 339 1.20 4.79 0.34
CA LEU A 339 2.14 3.91 1.04
C LEU A 339 3.59 4.38 0.89
N GLN A 340 4.03 4.74 -0.32
CA GLN A 340 5.40 5.24 -0.53
C GLN A 340 5.66 6.54 0.25
N MET A 341 4.69 7.44 0.30
CA MET A 341 4.83 8.69 1.05
C MET A 341 4.80 8.46 2.58
N ALA A 342 4.11 7.42 3.06
CA ALA A 342 4.20 6.98 4.46
C ALA A 342 5.60 6.42 4.78
N MET A 343 6.21 5.69 3.84
CA MET A 343 7.59 5.22 3.95
C MET A 343 8.60 6.38 4.02
N VAL A 344 8.40 7.46 3.24
CA VAL A 344 9.25 8.67 3.34
C VAL A 344 9.21 9.25 4.76
N SER A 345 8.00 9.40 5.31
CA SER A 345 7.85 9.91 6.68
C SER A 345 8.44 8.96 7.73
N ALA A 346 8.28 7.65 7.56
CA ALA A 346 8.86 6.66 8.46
C ALA A 346 10.38 6.66 8.46
N VAL A 347 11.03 6.89 7.32
CA VAL A 347 12.49 7.03 7.25
C VAL A 347 12.95 8.19 8.12
N VAL A 348 12.29 9.35 8.01
CA VAL A 348 12.63 10.52 8.84
C VAL A 348 12.39 10.20 10.31
N ALA A 349 11.25 9.61 10.65
CA ALA A 349 10.91 9.24 12.03
C ALA A 349 11.89 8.23 12.62
N ASN A 350 12.31 7.22 11.86
CA ASN A 350 13.18 6.12 12.31
C ASN A 350 14.68 6.42 12.15
N GLY A 351 15.09 7.67 12.40
CA GLY A 351 16.51 8.07 12.39
C GLY A 351 17.23 7.83 11.06
N GLY A 352 16.50 7.93 9.94
CA GLY A 352 17.03 7.74 8.59
C GLY A 352 17.01 6.29 8.10
N ARG A 353 16.36 5.37 8.82
CA ARG A 353 16.27 3.95 8.48
C ARG A 353 14.91 3.57 7.89
N LEU A 354 14.90 2.75 6.86
CA LEU A 354 13.68 2.16 6.29
C LEU A 354 13.54 0.70 6.72
N ALA A 355 12.51 0.43 7.52
CA ALA A 355 12.02 -0.93 7.74
C ALA A 355 11.02 -1.27 6.60
N PRO A 356 11.26 -2.32 5.80
CA PRO A 356 10.37 -2.65 4.68
C PRO A 356 8.95 -2.97 5.16
N PRO A 357 7.91 -2.39 4.52
CA PRO A 357 6.56 -2.50 5.04
C PRO A 357 5.98 -3.92 4.88
N TYR A 358 5.11 -4.33 5.79
CA TYR A 358 4.40 -5.62 5.70
C TYR A 358 3.02 -5.60 6.38
N LEU A 359 2.10 -6.40 5.82
CA LEU A 359 0.69 -6.44 6.23
C LEU A 359 0.31 -7.71 6.99
N VAL A 360 1.03 -8.82 6.80
CA VAL A 360 0.78 -10.11 7.47
C VAL A 360 1.73 -10.24 8.67
N ASP A 361 1.16 -10.26 9.86
CA ASP A 361 1.88 -10.37 11.13
C ASP A 361 2.30 -11.82 11.44
N LYS A 362 1.40 -12.77 11.17
CA LYS A 362 1.68 -14.21 11.28
C LYS A 362 0.55 -15.02 10.64
N VAL A 363 0.85 -16.27 10.35
CA VAL A 363 -0.10 -17.28 9.89
C VAL A 363 -0.16 -18.41 10.91
N THR A 364 -1.37 -18.86 11.22
CA THR A 364 -1.62 -20.01 12.10
C THR A 364 -2.51 -21.04 11.41
N ASP A 365 -2.50 -22.28 11.88
CA ASP A 365 -3.47 -23.29 11.46
C ASP A 365 -4.86 -23.01 12.10
N ALA A 366 -5.88 -23.80 11.75
CA ALA A 366 -7.22 -23.62 12.31
C ALA A 366 -7.32 -23.84 13.84
N ARG A 367 -6.28 -24.41 14.47
CA ARG A 367 -6.18 -24.62 15.92
C ARG A 367 -5.38 -23.52 16.61
N GLY A 368 -4.82 -22.57 15.85
CA GLY A 368 -4.02 -21.46 16.36
C GLY A 368 -2.53 -21.76 16.51
N PHE A 369 -2.04 -22.91 16.04
CA PHE A 369 -0.60 -23.19 16.04
C PHE A 369 0.12 -22.36 14.99
N LEU A 370 1.28 -21.81 15.34
CA LEU A 370 2.09 -20.98 14.44
C LEU A 370 2.57 -21.81 13.24
N VAL A 371 2.25 -21.33 12.04
CA VAL A 371 2.70 -21.91 10.76
C VAL A 371 3.83 -21.05 10.18
N GLU A 372 3.66 -19.73 10.23
CA GLU A 372 4.65 -18.76 9.74
C GLU A 372 4.59 -17.48 10.56
N GLY A 373 5.75 -16.93 10.93
CA GLY A 373 5.83 -15.57 11.47
C GLY A 373 5.90 -14.53 10.36
N GLY A 374 5.46 -13.30 10.64
CA GLY A 374 5.55 -12.20 9.69
C GLY A 374 6.99 -11.93 9.24
N PRO A 375 7.17 -11.35 8.05
CA PRO A 375 8.50 -11.10 7.52
C PRO A 375 9.25 -10.14 8.46
N ARG A 376 10.53 -10.44 8.72
CA ARG A 376 11.45 -9.57 9.46
C ARG A 376 12.56 -9.06 8.54
N PRO A 377 12.22 -8.29 7.50
CA PRO A 377 13.20 -7.86 6.52
C PRO A 377 14.20 -6.89 7.17
N ALA A 378 15.46 -6.99 6.74
CA ALA A 378 16.53 -6.16 7.29
C ALA A 378 16.23 -4.68 7.05
N THR A 379 16.18 -3.91 8.13
CA THR A 379 16.09 -2.45 8.07
C THR A 379 17.39 -1.88 7.50
N ARG A 380 17.31 -0.94 6.56
CA ARG A 380 18.48 -0.32 5.92
C ARG A 380 18.57 1.18 6.16
N GLN A 381 19.78 1.72 6.23
CA GLN A 381 20.00 3.17 6.28
C GLN A 381 19.68 3.79 4.91
N VAL A 382 18.87 4.85 4.90
CA VAL A 382 18.45 5.62 3.71
C VAL A 382 19.21 6.94 3.62
N ILE A 383 19.23 7.68 4.73
CA ILE A 383 19.91 8.97 4.92
C ILE A 383 20.68 8.93 6.24
N GLY A 384 21.69 9.77 6.44
CA GLY A 384 22.41 9.84 7.71
C GLY A 384 21.53 10.20 8.91
N PRO A 385 21.90 9.78 10.13
CA PRO A 385 21.13 10.08 11.34
C PRO A 385 21.05 11.59 11.63
N VAL A 386 22.11 12.35 11.30
CA VAL A 386 22.12 13.83 11.42
C VAL A 386 21.09 14.45 10.48
N THR A 387 21.09 14.05 9.21
CA THR A 387 20.09 14.48 8.22
C THR A 387 18.67 14.15 8.68
N ALA A 388 18.45 12.95 9.22
CA ALA A 388 17.14 12.57 9.77
C ALA A 388 16.72 13.47 10.94
N GLN A 389 17.64 13.81 11.85
CA GLN A 389 17.37 14.68 12.98
C GLN A 389 17.00 16.11 12.54
N LEU A 390 17.74 16.68 11.58
CA LEU A 390 17.43 18.00 11.01
C LEU A 390 16.07 17.99 10.29
N LEU A 391 15.74 16.91 9.57
CA LEU A 391 14.42 16.76 8.95
C LEU A 391 13.31 16.61 9.99
N GLN A 392 13.53 15.89 11.08
CA GLN A 392 12.59 15.80 12.20
C GLN A 392 12.32 17.19 12.78
N GLU A 393 13.36 17.98 13.04
CA GLU A 393 13.25 19.35 13.54
C GLU A 393 12.40 20.22 12.60
N MET A 394 12.74 20.25 11.31
CA MET A 394 11.99 21.03 10.31
C MET A 394 10.53 20.57 10.17
N MET A 395 10.28 19.25 10.23
CA MET A 395 8.92 18.69 10.20
C MET A 395 8.12 19.04 11.44
N VAL A 396 8.74 19.07 12.62
CA VAL A 396 8.09 19.54 13.87
C VAL A 396 7.77 21.02 13.76
N ASP A 397 8.66 21.84 13.20
CA ASP A 397 8.45 23.27 13.02
C ASP A 397 7.27 23.59 12.06
N VAL A 398 7.07 22.76 11.01
CA VAL A 398 5.88 22.87 10.14
C VAL A 398 4.57 22.68 10.92
N VAL A 399 4.54 21.77 11.89
CA VAL A 399 3.34 21.50 12.69
C VAL A 399 3.17 22.55 13.78
N ALA A 400 4.25 22.97 14.44
CA ALA A 400 4.19 23.96 15.49
C ALA A 400 3.85 25.36 14.97
N HIS A 401 4.49 25.78 13.88
CA HIS A 401 4.48 27.16 13.41
C HIS A 401 4.07 27.33 11.95
N GLY A 402 3.99 26.26 11.16
CA GLY A 402 3.72 26.30 9.72
C GLY A 402 2.29 25.92 9.33
N SER A 403 2.18 25.32 8.13
CA SER A 403 0.92 24.90 7.51
C SER A 403 0.32 23.61 8.11
N GLY A 404 1.06 22.91 8.97
CA GLY A 404 0.66 21.62 9.54
C GLY A 404 -0.06 21.69 10.88
N ARG A 405 -0.43 22.88 11.38
CA ARG A 405 -0.94 23.08 12.75
C ARG A 405 -2.12 22.21 13.14
N HIS A 406 -3.02 21.91 12.20
CA HIS A 406 -4.17 21.03 12.48
C HIS A 406 -3.79 19.56 12.70
N ALA A 407 -2.54 19.17 12.45
CA ALA A 407 -2.01 17.85 12.78
C ALA A 407 -1.56 17.71 14.25
N ALA A 408 -1.52 18.81 15.01
CA ALA A 408 -1.03 18.79 16.37
C ALA A 408 -1.88 17.89 17.28
N VAL A 409 -1.21 17.07 18.09
CA VAL A 409 -1.83 16.20 19.10
C VAL A 409 -1.31 16.63 20.47
N LYS A 410 -2.23 16.88 21.42
CA LYS A 410 -1.86 17.35 22.77
C LYS A 410 -0.97 16.30 23.45
N GLY A 411 0.14 16.75 24.04
CA GLY A 411 1.07 15.87 24.77
C GLY A 411 1.95 14.99 23.88
N VAL A 412 1.91 15.17 22.56
CA VAL A 412 2.64 14.34 21.58
C VAL A 412 3.54 15.25 20.73
N THR A 413 4.71 14.74 20.36
CA THR A 413 5.57 15.38 19.36
C THR A 413 5.14 14.90 17.98
N VAL A 414 4.73 15.84 17.13
CA VAL A 414 4.27 15.56 15.77
C VAL A 414 5.16 16.31 14.79
N GLY A 415 5.75 15.59 13.84
CA GLY A 415 6.38 16.17 12.67
C GLY A 415 5.53 15.93 11.43
N GLY A 416 5.47 16.90 10.52
CA GLY A 416 4.73 16.72 9.28
C GLY A 416 5.13 17.65 8.15
N LYS A 417 4.56 17.40 6.96
CA LYS A 417 4.68 18.27 5.79
C LYS A 417 3.39 18.24 4.99
N THR A 418 2.85 19.43 4.70
CA THR A 418 1.73 19.59 3.76
C THR A 418 2.21 19.57 2.33
N GLY A 419 1.37 19.04 1.44
CA GLY A 419 1.47 19.17 0.00
C GLY A 419 0.13 19.58 -0.59
N THR A 420 0.17 20.46 -1.58
CA THR A 420 -0.94 20.73 -2.48
C THR A 420 -0.37 20.54 -3.88
N ALA A 421 -0.84 19.52 -4.59
CA ALA A 421 -0.31 19.18 -5.91
C ALA A 421 -1.30 19.59 -7.00
N GLN A 422 -0.86 20.43 -7.93
CA GLN A 422 -1.66 20.84 -9.07
C GLN A 422 -1.71 19.70 -10.09
N HIS A 423 -2.84 19.52 -10.79
CA HIS A 423 -2.98 18.53 -11.85
C HIS A 423 -3.88 19.03 -12.98
N GLY A 424 -3.89 18.30 -14.10
CA GLY A 424 -4.65 18.65 -15.30
C GLY A 424 -3.91 19.65 -16.20
N VAL A 425 -4.36 19.76 -17.44
CA VAL A 425 -3.81 20.74 -18.40
C VAL A 425 -4.07 22.14 -17.84
N HIS A 426 -3.07 23.01 -17.89
CA HIS A 426 -3.11 24.38 -17.33
C HIS A 426 -3.46 24.48 -15.82
N ASN A 427 -3.27 23.41 -15.03
CA ASN A 427 -3.65 23.37 -13.60
C ASN A 427 -5.15 23.61 -13.37
N GLU A 428 -5.99 23.22 -14.32
CA GLU A 428 -7.46 23.32 -14.24
C GLU A 428 -8.07 22.25 -13.33
N GLY A 429 -7.34 21.17 -13.05
CA GLY A 429 -7.77 20.14 -12.12
C GLY A 429 -7.76 20.59 -10.66
N MET A 430 -8.67 20.04 -9.85
CA MET A 430 -8.70 20.29 -8.41
C MET A 430 -7.45 19.72 -7.75
N PRO A 431 -6.74 20.48 -6.89
CA PRO A 431 -5.47 20.03 -6.37
C PRO A 431 -5.63 18.82 -5.44
N TYR A 432 -4.64 17.92 -5.44
CA TYR A 432 -4.56 16.86 -4.44
C TYR A 432 -4.04 17.43 -3.12
N ALA A 433 -4.78 17.23 -2.03
CA ALA A 433 -4.35 17.60 -0.69
C ALA A 433 -3.57 16.45 -0.06
N TRP A 434 -2.29 16.68 0.21
CA TRP A 434 -1.38 15.74 0.84
C TRP A 434 -0.97 16.19 2.23
N PHE A 435 -0.84 15.22 3.14
CA PHE A 435 -0.12 15.40 4.38
C PHE A 435 0.65 14.14 4.74
N ILE A 436 1.95 14.28 4.94
CA ILE A 436 2.79 13.24 5.53
C ILE A 436 3.19 13.65 6.94
N SER A 437 3.23 12.70 7.87
CA SER A 437 3.54 12.99 9.26
C SER A 437 4.05 11.79 10.02
N TRP A 438 4.60 12.04 11.20
CA TRP A 438 4.92 11.03 12.19
C TRP A 438 4.63 11.57 13.58
N ALA A 439 4.35 10.67 14.51
CA ALA A 439 4.08 11.02 15.90
C ALA A 439 4.89 10.15 16.87
N ARG A 440 5.33 10.79 17.96
CA ARG A 440 6.07 10.18 19.05
C ARG A 440 5.52 10.72 20.38
N ALA A 441 5.22 9.82 21.32
CA ALA A 441 4.87 10.23 22.68
C ALA A 441 6.04 11.01 23.30
N ARG A 442 5.77 12.05 24.11
CA ARG A 442 6.84 12.91 24.66
C ARG A 442 7.85 12.14 25.53
N ASP A 443 7.40 11.10 26.19
CA ASP A 443 8.13 10.20 27.08
C ASP A 443 8.71 8.96 26.39
N SER A 444 8.47 8.79 25.08
CA SER A 444 9.03 7.69 24.29
C SER A 444 10.15 8.19 23.39
N TYR A 445 11.22 7.41 23.27
CA TYR A 445 12.26 7.64 22.26
C TYR A 445 11.84 7.17 20.85
N GLU A 446 10.77 6.38 20.79
CA GLU A 446 10.36 5.64 19.62
C GLU A 446 9.09 6.24 18.99
N PRO A 447 9.12 6.65 17.71
CA PRO A 447 7.91 7.09 17.02
C PRO A 447 6.92 5.93 16.90
N ALA A 448 5.67 6.18 17.29
CA ALA A 448 4.61 5.16 17.26
C ALA A 448 4.08 4.92 15.84
N VAL A 449 4.05 5.96 15.00
CA VAL A 449 3.45 5.88 13.66
C VAL A 449 4.02 6.94 12.72
N ALA A 450 4.15 6.58 11.45
CA ALA A 450 4.23 7.50 10.32
C ALA A 450 2.99 7.34 9.42
N VAL A 451 2.39 8.46 9.01
CA VAL A 451 1.12 8.51 8.26
C VAL A 451 1.31 9.31 6.98
N ALA A 452 0.68 8.85 5.90
CA ALA A 452 0.43 9.65 4.71
C ALA A 452 -1.06 9.65 4.38
N VAL A 453 -1.58 10.84 4.10
CA VAL A 453 -2.96 11.09 3.71
C VAL A 453 -2.97 11.81 2.38
N VAL A 454 -3.78 11.32 1.44
CA VAL A 454 -4.14 12.02 0.21
C VAL A 454 -5.65 12.16 0.12
N VAL A 455 -6.11 13.36 -0.25
CA VAL A 455 -7.51 13.65 -0.52
C VAL A 455 -7.62 14.18 -1.96
N GLU A 456 -8.46 13.52 -2.73
CA GLU A 456 -8.87 13.81 -4.11
C GLU A 456 -10.28 14.43 -4.11
N ASP A 457 -10.50 15.50 -3.35
CA ASP A 457 -11.85 16.07 -3.30
C ASP A 457 -12.08 16.97 -4.51
N ALA A 458 -12.97 16.56 -5.43
CA ALA A 458 -13.36 17.35 -6.59
C ALA A 458 -14.61 18.22 -6.31
N ALA A 459 -15.25 18.08 -5.15
CA ALA A 459 -16.52 18.71 -4.81
C ALA A 459 -16.41 19.83 -3.76
N ALA A 460 -15.26 19.99 -3.11
CA ALA A 460 -15.00 21.10 -2.19
C ALA A 460 -14.52 22.36 -2.94
N ASP A 461 -14.77 23.54 -2.37
CA ASP A 461 -14.23 24.79 -2.90
C ASP A 461 -12.71 24.72 -2.99
N ARG A 462 -12.14 25.22 -4.08
CA ARG A 462 -10.69 25.17 -4.37
C ARG A 462 -9.84 25.80 -3.25
N ALA A 463 -10.42 26.69 -2.46
CA ALA A 463 -9.78 27.32 -1.30
C ALA A 463 -9.68 26.40 -0.06
N ASP A 464 -10.57 25.40 0.04
CA ASP A 464 -10.69 24.52 1.21
C ASP A 464 -9.87 23.22 1.06
N ILE A 465 -9.49 22.87 -0.19
CA ILE A 465 -8.67 21.69 -0.49
C ILE A 465 -7.19 22.05 -0.32
N SER A 466 -6.70 21.86 0.90
CA SER A 466 -5.29 22.03 1.21
C SER A 466 -4.77 20.89 2.07
N GLY A 467 -3.48 20.58 1.94
CA GLY A 467 -2.85 19.58 2.81
C GLY A 467 -3.03 19.88 4.31
N GLY A 468 -3.07 21.16 4.69
CA GLY A 468 -3.27 21.59 6.07
C GLY A 468 -4.74 21.62 6.54
N GLY A 469 -5.68 21.87 5.62
CA GLY A 469 -7.12 21.93 5.94
C GLY A 469 -7.81 20.58 5.88
N SER A 470 -7.54 19.77 4.84
CA SER A 470 -8.28 18.55 4.57
C SER A 470 -7.53 17.29 5.02
N ALA A 471 -6.22 17.21 4.77
CA ALA A 471 -5.43 15.99 5.01
C ALA A 471 -4.83 15.95 6.43
N ALA A 472 -4.37 17.09 6.97
CA ALA A 472 -3.75 17.16 8.30
C ALA A 472 -4.68 16.75 9.45
N PRO A 473 -5.97 17.13 9.51
CA PRO A 473 -6.87 16.65 10.56
C PRO A 473 -7.12 15.12 10.52
N ILE A 474 -7.13 14.53 9.32
CA ILE A 474 -7.26 13.07 9.17
C ILE A 474 -6.02 12.38 9.74
N ALA A 475 -4.83 12.90 9.42
CA ALA A 475 -3.58 12.38 9.99
C ALA A 475 -3.55 12.55 11.52
N GLN A 476 -4.03 13.69 12.04
CA GLN A 476 -4.15 13.96 13.47
C GLN A 476 -4.95 12.86 14.16
N ALA A 477 -6.13 12.51 13.63
CA ALA A 477 -7.00 11.50 14.20
C ALA A 477 -6.33 10.11 14.24
N VAL A 478 -5.62 9.76 13.17
CA VAL A 478 -4.86 8.50 13.09
C VAL A 478 -3.71 8.47 14.10
N MET A 479 -2.95 9.57 14.23
CA MET A 479 -1.84 9.67 15.18
C MET A 479 -2.34 9.66 16.63
N ALA A 480 -3.46 10.33 16.91
CA ALA A 480 -4.10 10.29 18.22
C ALA A 480 -4.57 8.86 18.58
N ALA A 481 -5.16 8.13 17.62
CA ALA A 481 -5.59 6.75 17.81
C ALA A 481 -4.42 5.77 18.04
N ALA A 482 -3.21 6.12 17.59
CA ALA A 482 -2.00 5.32 17.82
C ALA A 482 -1.44 5.50 19.25
N LEU A 483 -1.67 6.66 19.86
CA LEU A 483 -1.03 7.09 21.11
C LEU A 483 -2.00 7.22 22.30
N GLY A 484 -3.30 7.00 22.08
CA GLY A 484 -4.34 7.03 23.10
C GLY A 484 -5.03 5.71 23.39
#